data_AF-A0A2R7S8M0-F1
#
_entry.id   AF-A0A2R7S8M0-F1
#
_cell.length_a   1.000
_cell.length_b   1.000
_cell.length_c   1.000
_cell.angle_alpha   90.00
_cell.angle_beta   90.00
_cell.angle_gamma   90.00
#
_symmetry.space_group_name_H-M   'P 1'
#
loop_
_entity.id
_entity.type
_entity.pdbx_description
1 polymer ?
#
loop_
_entity_poly.entity_id
_entity_poly.type
_entity_poly.pdbx_seq_one_letter_code
_entity_poly.pdbx_strand_id
1 'polypeptide(L)'
;MSDSSSVRIVGAAIQTELPIIIAELGAIADRLQLAREAIDELRLSHPQSPESNVKAAYMSPWKSHLLNPKLMPLCASVVEIAKAAAPKAWSGDLDGLGLDLLVTHCWGAIYELADHTAPHNHWPADLSCVVYLEAEPGCAPLVFSG
;
A
#
# COMPACT_ATOMS: atom_id res chain seq x y z
N MET A 1 36.91 38.91 11.08
CA MET A 1 35.52 39.28 10.76
C MET A 1 34.95 38.10 10.00
N SER A 2 34.06 37.34 10.64
CA SER A 2 33.46 36.13 10.08
C SER A 2 32.33 36.50 9.14
N ASP A 3 32.46 36.16 7.87
CA ASP A 3 31.34 36.19 6.95
C ASP A 3 30.60 34.85 7.08
N SER A 4 29.64 34.79 8.00
CA SER A 4 28.71 33.66 8.10
C SER A 4 27.69 33.85 6.99
N SER A 5 27.89 33.16 5.87
CA SER A 5 26.93 33.08 4.78
C SER A 5 25.65 32.42 5.28
N SER A 6 24.71 33.24 5.75
CA SER A 6 23.42 32.76 6.23
C SER A 6 22.64 32.15 5.06
N VAL A 7 22.25 30.89 5.19
CA VAL A 7 21.39 30.21 4.21
C VAL A 7 20.06 30.95 4.10
N ARG A 8 19.72 31.39 2.88
CA ARG A 8 18.43 32.01 2.59
C ARG A 8 17.43 30.91 2.27
N ILE A 9 16.45 30.73 3.15
CA ILE A 9 15.33 29.81 2.94
C ILE A 9 14.20 30.59 2.26
N VAL A 10 13.68 30.05 1.16
CA VAL A 10 12.52 30.58 0.44
C VAL A 10 11.50 29.45 0.31
N GLY A 11 10.27 29.68 0.79
CA GLY A 11 9.16 28.74 0.65
C GLY A 11 8.26 29.13 -0.51
N ALA A 12 7.72 28.14 -1.21
CA ALA A 12 6.64 28.29 -2.17
C ALA A 12 5.59 27.21 -1.90
N ALA A 13 4.31 27.55 -2.04
CA ALA A 13 3.22 26.58 -2.01
C ALA A 13 2.74 26.34 -3.44
N ILE A 14 2.65 25.07 -3.84
CA ILE A 14 2.15 24.65 -5.15
C ILE A 14 0.94 23.76 -4.90
N GLN A 15 -0.17 24.03 -5.57
CA GLN A 15 -1.33 23.14 -5.56
C GLN A 15 -1.02 21.94 -6.45
N THR A 16 -1.01 20.74 -5.88
CA THR A 16 -0.76 19.49 -6.62
C THR A 16 -1.98 18.60 -6.58
N GLU A 17 -2.30 17.96 -7.68
CA GLU A 17 -3.27 16.85 -7.69
C GLU A 17 -2.55 15.58 -7.24
N LEU A 18 -3.16 14.82 -6.33
CA LEU A 18 -2.60 13.54 -5.89
C LEU A 18 -2.91 12.48 -6.96
N PRO A 19 -1.90 11.84 -7.59
CA PRO A 19 -2.15 10.81 -8.58
C PRO A 19 -2.75 9.56 -7.91
N ILE A 20 -3.89 9.09 -8.43
CA ILE A 20 -4.46 7.78 -8.08
C ILE A 20 -4.14 6.82 -9.24
N ILE A 21 -3.44 5.73 -8.92
CA ILE A 21 -3.07 4.71 -9.90
C ILE A 21 -4.03 3.53 -9.73
N ILE A 22 -4.68 3.13 -10.82
CA ILE A 22 -5.54 1.95 -10.90
C ILE A 22 -4.95 1.02 -11.96
N ALA A 23 -4.78 -0.25 -11.61
CA ALA A 23 -4.18 -1.25 -12.49
C ALA A 23 -5.00 -2.54 -12.52
N GLU A 24 -5.17 -3.11 -13.70
CA GLU A 24 -5.73 -4.45 -13.90
C GLU A 24 -4.68 -5.51 -13.55
N LEU A 25 -5.03 -6.43 -12.66
CA LEU A 25 -4.08 -7.39 -12.09
C LEU A 25 -4.18 -8.80 -12.69
N GLY A 26 -4.96 -8.98 -13.78
CA GLY A 26 -5.16 -10.28 -14.42
C GLY A 26 -3.85 -10.97 -14.87
N ALA A 27 -2.83 -10.19 -15.22
CA ALA A 27 -1.52 -10.71 -15.63
C ALA A 27 -0.70 -11.33 -14.47
N ILE A 28 -1.08 -11.08 -13.22
CA ILE A 28 -0.44 -11.61 -12.01
C ILE A 28 -1.38 -12.48 -11.17
N ALA A 29 -2.40 -13.06 -11.80
CA ALA A 29 -3.44 -13.84 -11.11
C ALA A 29 -2.88 -15.00 -10.26
N ASP A 30 -1.78 -15.62 -10.68
CA ASP A 30 -1.05 -16.62 -9.90
C ASP A 30 -0.56 -16.07 -8.55
N ARG A 31 -0.08 -14.83 -8.53
CA ARG A 31 0.41 -14.15 -7.33
C ARG A 31 -0.74 -13.70 -6.43
N LEU A 32 -1.88 -13.34 -7.01
CA LEU A 32 -3.11 -13.05 -6.26
C LEU A 32 -3.63 -14.30 -5.55
N GLN A 33 -3.61 -15.45 -6.23
CA GLN A 33 -3.99 -16.74 -5.63
C GLN A 33 -3.09 -17.10 -4.44
N LEU A 34 -1.77 -16.95 -4.58
CA LEU A 34 -0.83 -17.16 -3.48
C LEU A 34 -1.11 -16.23 -2.30
N ALA A 35 -1.35 -14.95 -2.56
CA ALA A 35 -1.68 -13.99 -1.51
C ALA A 35 -2.99 -14.36 -0.81
N ARG A 36 -3.99 -14.84 -1.56
CA ARG A 36 -5.27 -15.29 -1.00
C ARG A 36 -5.10 -16.47 -0.07
N GLU A 37 -4.34 -17.49 -0.47
CA GLU A 37 -4.00 -18.64 0.37
C GLU A 37 -3.23 -18.20 1.63
N ALA A 38 -2.32 -17.23 1.48
CA ALA A 38 -1.55 -16.71 2.60
C ALA A 38 -2.46 -16.13 3.69
N ILE A 39 -3.55 -15.45 3.32
CA ILE A 39 -4.51 -14.89 4.29
C ILE A 39 -5.21 -15.99 5.09
N ASP A 40 -5.59 -17.12 4.47
CA ASP A 40 -6.17 -18.25 5.20
C ASP A 40 -5.17 -18.86 6.18
N GLU A 41 -3.94 -19.08 5.75
CA GLU A 41 -2.87 -19.62 6.59
C GLU A 41 -2.51 -18.68 7.75
N LEU A 42 -2.52 -17.37 7.51
CA LEU A 42 -2.31 -16.36 8.54
C LEU A 42 -3.46 -16.31 9.54
N ARG A 43 -4.71 -16.46 9.09
CA ARG A 43 -5.87 -16.52 9.99
C ARG A 43 -5.82 -17.71 10.92
N LEU A 44 -5.32 -18.85 10.44
CA LEU A 44 -5.13 -20.05 11.27
C LEU A 44 -3.98 -19.90 12.27
N SER A 45 -2.84 -19.36 11.83
CA SER A 45 -1.62 -19.25 12.66
C SER A 45 -1.61 -18.03 13.58
N HIS A 46 -2.26 -16.95 13.18
CA HIS A 46 -2.35 -15.66 13.87
C HIS A 46 -3.81 -15.18 13.87
N PRO A 47 -4.71 -15.83 14.64
CA PRO A 47 -6.14 -15.57 14.60
C PRO A 47 -6.55 -14.24 15.23
N GLN A 48 -5.69 -13.66 16.08
CA GLN A 48 -5.98 -12.40 16.76
C GLN A 48 -5.60 -11.23 15.86
N SER A 49 -6.59 -10.41 15.53
CA SER A 49 -6.38 -9.18 14.77
C SER A 49 -5.70 -8.12 15.65
N PRO A 50 -4.77 -7.32 15.10
CA PRO A 50 -4.19 -6.20 15.84
C PRO A 50 -5.24 -5.10 16.06
N GLU A 51 -5.14 -4.38 17.17
CA GLU A 51 -5.95 -3.18 17.39
C GLU A 51 -5.54 -2.09 16.38
N SER A 52 -6.49 -1.62 15.57
CA SER A 52 -6.22 -0.68 14.48
C SER A 52 -7.46 0.10 14.04
N ASN A 53 -7.30 0.98 13.05
CA ASN A 53 -8.39 1.68 12.36
C ASN A 53 -9.19 0.77 11.41
N VAL A 54 -8.69 -0.42 11.12
CA VAL A 54 -9.38 -1.43 10.31
C VAL A 54 -10.34 -2.19 11.23
N LYS A 55 -11.65 -1.98 11.05
CA LYS A 55 -12.72 -2.64 11.80
C LYS A 55 -13.33 -3.74 10.93
N ALA A 56 -12.55 -4.79 10.74
CA ALA A 56 -12.86 -5.93 9.89
C ALA A 56 -13.00 -7.22 10.73
N ALA A 57 -13.74 -8.20 10.22
CA ALA A 57 -13.89 -9.52 10.83
C ALA A 57 -12.54 -10.22 11.04
N TYR A 58 -11.57 -9.96 10.17
CA TYR A 58 -10.19 -10.36 10.36
C TYR A 58 -9.21 -9.37 9.74
N MET A 59 -8.09 -9.13 10.42
CA MET A 59 -6.92 -8.46 9.90
C MET A 59 -5.67 -9.24 10.32
N SER A 60 -4.81 -9.58 9.35
CA SER A 60 -3.56 -10.27 9.63
C SER A 60 -2.50 -9.30 10.22
N PRO A 61 -1.42 -9.79 10.85
CA PRO A 61 -0.38 -8.93 11.41
C PRO A 61 0.24 -7.98 10.36
N TRP A 62 0.60 -6.76 10.76
CA TRP A 62 1.10 -5.70 9.85
C TRP A 62 2.24 -6.11 8.91
N LYS A 63 3.11 -7.01 9.38
CA LYS A 63 4.27 -7.52 8.63
C LYS A 63 4.04 -8.96 8.15
N SER A 64 2.83 -9.26 7.69
CA SER A 64 2.45 -10.62 7.26
C SER A 64 3.34 -11.18 6.16
N HIS A 65 3.86 -10.34 5.27
CA HIS A 65 4.83 -10.76 4.25
C HIS A 65 6.14 -11.32 4.81
N LEU A 66 6.49 -10.99 6.06
CA LEU A 66 7.63 -11.61 6.78
C LEU A 66 7.23 -12.91 7.49
N LEU A 67 5.93 -13.16 7.67
CA LEU A 67 5.40 -14.35 8.35
C LEU A 67 4.97 -15.42 7.36
N ASN A 68 4.51 -15.04 6.16
CA ASN A 68 4.10 -15.96 5.12
C ASN A 68 4.75 -15.57 3.76
N PRO A 69 5.67 -16.39 3.23
CA PRO A 69 6.40 -16.09 1.99
C PRO A 69 5.48 -16.02 0.75
N LYS A 70 4.27 -16.57 0.81
CA LYS A 70 3.29 -16.49 -0.30
C LYS A 70 2.86 -15.05 -0.62
N LEU A 71 3.05 -14.10 0.30
CA LEU A 71 2.78 -12.68 0.03
C LEU A 71 3.90 -11.98 -0.76
N MET A 72 5.13 -12.51 -0.75
CA MET A 72 6.28 -11.86 -1.38
C MET A 72 6.14 -11.66 -2.89
N PRO A 73 5.60 -12.62 -3.68
CA PRO A 73 5.35 -12.39 -5.10
C PRO A 73 4.42 -11.21 -5.38
N LEU A 74 3.38 -11.02 -4.56
CA LEU A 74 2.49 -9.87 -4.68
C LEU A 74 3.22 -8.56 -4.31
N CYS A 75 3.98 -8.55 -3.22
CA CYS A 75 4.79 -7.40 -2.82
C CYS A 75 5.75 -6.95 -3.93
N ALA A 76 6.47 -7.90 -4.56
CA ALA A 76 7.35 -7.60 -5.68
C ALA A 76 6.57 -7.01 -6.87
N SER A 77 5.39 -7.56 -7.17
CA SER A 77 4.53 -7.06 -8.26
C SER A 77 4.08 -5.62 -8.03
N VAL A 78 3.70 -5.28 -6.80
CA VAL A 78 3.30 -3.92 -6.44
C VAL A 78 4.45 -2.94 -6.63
N VAL A 79 5.68 -3.32 -6.26
CA VAL A 79 6.87 -2.50 -6.50
C VAL A 79 7.07 -2.25 -7.99
N GLU A 80 7.02 -3.30 -8.82
CA GLU A 80 7.16 -3.15 -10.28
C GLU A 80 6.07 -2.27 -10.89
N ILE A 81 4.81 -2.42 -10.44
CA ILE A 81 3.68 -1.59 -10.90
C ILE A 81 3.91 -0.12 -10.50
N ALA A 82 4.34 0.14 -9.27
CA ALA A 82 4.62 1.49 -8.79
C ALA A 82 5.76 2.14 -9.58
N LYS A 83 6.85 1.40 -9.84
CA LYS A 83 7.96 1.86 -10.69
C LYS A 83 7.50 2.16 -12.12
N ALA A 84 6.69 1.29 -12.71
CA ALA A 84 6.15 1.49 -14.05
C ALA A 84 5.20 2.70 -14.14
N ALA A 85 4.48 3.01 -13.05
CA ALA A 85 3.58 4.16 -12.98
C ALA A 85 4.32 5.49 -12.69
N ALA A 86 5.49 5.43 -12.05
CA ALA A 86 6.27 6.58 -11.57
C ALA A 86 6.47 7.71 -12.60
N PRO A 87 6.85 7.45 -13.87
CA PRO A 87 7.08 8.52 -14.84
C PRO A 87 5.81 9.33 -15.14
N LYS A 88 4.64 8.68 -15.06
CA LYS A 88 3.34 9.32 -15.31
C LYS A 88 2.75 9.95 -14.05
N ALA A 89 2.90 9.30 -12.90
CA ALA A 89 2.26 9.71 -11.66
C ALA A 89 2.96 10.91 -11.00
N TRP A 90 4.29 10.93 -10.99
CA TRP A 90 5.08 11.96 -10.30
C TRP A 90 6.31 12.42 -11.08
N SER A 91 6.30 12.20 -12.41
CA SER A 91 7.40 12.60 -13.30
C SER A 91 8.78 12.12 -12.84
N GLY A 92 8.82 10.96 -12.16
CA GLY A 92 10.04 10.40 -11.60
C GLY A 92 10.54 9.19 -12.39
N ASP A 93 11.82 9.21 -12.75
CA ASP A 93 12.58 8.02 -13.11
C ASP A 93 13.32 7.52 -11.86
N LEU A 94 12.70 6.59 -11.13
CA LEU A 94 13.24 6.13 -9.85
C LEU A 94 14.60 5.43 -10.02
N ASP A 95 14.74 4.60 -11.04
CA ASP A 95 15.98 3.89 -11.31
C ASP A 95 17.10 4.86 -11.74
N GLY A 96 16.78 5.85 -12.58
CA GLY A 96 17.71 6.92 -12.95
C GLY A 96 18.17 7.78 -11.77
N LEU A 97 17.35 7.89 -10.73
CA LEU A 97 17.68 8.58 -9.47
C LEU A 97 18.38 7.68 -8.44
N GLY A 98 18.55 6.39 -8.72
CA GLY A 98 19.10 5.41 -7.77
C GLY A 98 18.20 5.20 -6.55
N LEU A 99 16.89 5.43 -6.71
CA LEU A 99 15.89 5.22 -5.67
C LEU A 99 15.22 3.86 -5.86
N ASP A 100 15.03 3.15 -4.76
CA ASP A 100 14.30 1.88 -4.76
C ASP A 100 13.07 1.96 -3.87
N LEU A 101 12.04 1.20 -4.23
CA LEU A 101 10.82 1.07 -3.45
C LEU A 101 10.84 -0.26 -2.72
N LEU A 102 10.47 -0.25 -1.44
CA LEU A 102 10.33 -1.46 -0.65
C LEU A 102 8.99 -1.51 0.07
N VAL A 103 8.43 -2.71 0.17
CA VAL A 103 7.22 -2.94 0.95
C VAL A 103 7.62 -3.08 2.41
N THR A 104 7.25 -2.10 3.25
CA THR A 104 7.52 -2.13 4.69
C THR A 104 6.46 -2.89 5.48
N HIS A 105 5.22 -2.84 4.99
CA HIS A 105 4.06 -3.47 5.61
C HIS A 105 3.17 -4.07 4.51
N CYS A 106 2.73 -5.30 4.73
CA CYS A 106 1.78 -5.98 3.88
C CYS A 106 1.02 -6.94 4.79
N TRP A 107 -0.30 -6.79 4.79
CA TRP A 107 -1.27 -7.48 5.61
C TRP A 107 -2.57 -7.59 4.80
N GLY A 108 -3.42 -8.55 5.15
CA GLY A 108 -4.74 -8.71 4.56
C GLY A 108 -5.83 -8.41 5.58
N ALA A 109 -7.00 -8.03 5.06
CA ALA A 109 -8.23 -7.95 5.84
C ALA A 109 -9.37 -8.66 5.13
N ILE A 110 -10.27 -9.23 5.92
CA ILE A 110 -11.52 -9.83 5.49
C ILE A 110 -12.63 -8.99 6.10
N TYR A 111 -13.38 -8.31 5.23
CA TYR A 111 -14.54 -7.52 5.62
C TYR A 111 -15.80 -8.34 5.44
N GLU A 112 -16.69 -8.27 6.43
CA GLU A 112 -18.05 -8.76 6.37
C GLU A 112 -19.05 -7.58 6.41
N LEU A 113 -20.35 -7.89 6.45
CA LEU A 113 -21.39 -6.87 6.46
C LEU A 113 -21.25 -5.96 7.70
N ALA A 114 -21.32 -4.65 7.47
CA ALA A 114 -21.17 -3.58 8.46
C ALA A 114 -19.74 -3.36 9.00
N ASP A 115 -18.75 -4.14 8.54
CA ASP A 115 -17.36 -3.80 8.75
C ASP A 115 -16.97 -2.53 7.99
N HIS A 116 -15.95 -1.84 8.49
CA HIS A 116 -15.48 -0.59 7.89
C HIS A 116 -14.03 -0.32 8.28
N THR A 117 -13.45 0.69 7.64
CA THR A 117 -12.17 1.25 8.05
C THR A 117 -12.36 2.71 8.40
N ALA A 118 -11.91 3.09 9.60
CA ALA A 118 -11.95 4.47 10.04
C ALA A 118 -11.00 5.33 9.16
N PRO A 119 -11.35 6.59 8.85
CA PRO A 119 -10.49 7.47 8.06
C PRO A 119 -9.10 7.62 8.68
N HIS A 120 -8.06 7.42 7.88
CA HIS A 120 -6.66 7.57 8.31
C HIS A 120 -5.73 7.73 7.10
N ASN A 121 -4.44 7.97 7.37
CA ASN A 121 -3.39 7.94 6.37
C ASN A 121 -2.26 6.98 6.82
N HIS A 122 -1.34 6.69 5.91
CA HIS A 122 -0.23 5.77 6.11
C HIS A 122 1.11 6.48 6.33
N TRP A 123 1.11 7.74 6.79
CA TRP A 123 2.37 8.42 7.12
C TRP A 123 3.18 7.59 8.12
N PRO A 124 4.49 7.36 7.89
CA PRO A 124 5.40 8.04 6.96
C PRO A 124 5.66 7.31 5.64
N ALA A 125 4.81 6.39 5.20
CA ALA A 125 5.01 5.73 3.90
C ALA A 125 4.80 6.70 2.73
N ASP A 126 5.69 6.64 1.74
CA ASP A 126 5.59 7.44 0.50
C ASP A 126 4.41 7.01 -0.37
N LEU A 127 4.10 5.71 -0.37
CA LEU A 127 3.03 5.09 -1.15
C LEU A 127 2.23 4.10 -0.27
N SER A 128 0.94 4.00 -0.56
CA SER A 128 0.07 2.95 -0.03
C SER A 128 -0.80 2.41 -1.16
N CYS A 129 -1.18 1.14 -1.06
CA CYS A 129 -2.03 0.50 -2.06
C CYS A 129 -2.96 -0.52 -1.40
N VAL A 130 -4.08 -0.79 -2.07
CA VAL A 130 -5.01 -1.87 -1.74
C VAL A 130 -5.10 -2.80 -2.95
N VAL A 131 -5.01 -4.09 -2.71
CA VAL A 131 -5.25 -5.13 -3.71
C VAL A 131 -6.49 -5.90 -3.29
N TYR A 132 -7.51 -5.89 -4.15
CA TYR A 132 -8.71 -6.69 -3.94
C TYR A 132 -8.44 -8.12 -4.41
N LEU A 133 -8.35 -9.05 -3.46
CA LEU A 133 -8.22 -10.48 -3.75
C LEU A 133 -9.57 -11.10 -4.07
N GLU A 134 -10.60 -10.65 -3.34
CA GLU A 134 -12.00 -11.00 -3.55
C GLU A 134 -12.85 -9.75 -3.33
N ALA A 135 -13.83 -9.53 -4.20
CA ALA A 135 -14.80 -8.46 -4.08
C ALA A 135 -16.11 -8.91 -4.71
N GLU A 136 -17.17 -8.97 -3.90
CA GLU A 136 -18.52 -9.26 -4.38
C GLU A 136 -19.17 -8.03 -5.04
N PRO A 137 -20.19 -8.22 -5.89
CA PRO A 137 -20.98 -7.11 -6.40
C PRO A 137 -21.54 -6.25 -5.26
N GLY A 138 -21.29 -4.94 -5.31
CA GLY A 138 -21.79 -3.99 -4.32
C GLY A 138 -20.92 -3.81 -3.06
N CYS A 139 -19.72 -4.40 -3.01
CA CYS A 139 -18.73 -4.08 -1.97
C CYS A 139 -18.44 -2.57 -1.91
N ALA A 140 -18.18 -2.05 -0.71
CA ALA A 140 -17.79 -0.67 -0.53
C ALA A 140 -16.44 -0.38 -1.23
N PRO A 141 -16.32 0.72 -1.99
CA PRO A 141 -15.07 1.07 -2.65
C PRO A 141 -14.07 1.65 -1.64
N LEU A 142 -12.79 1.68 -2.01
CA LEU A 142 -11.82 2.58 -1.38
C LEU A 142 -12.26 4.03 -1.64
N VAL A 143 -12.38 4.81 -0.57
CA VAL A 143 -12.79 6.21 -0.63
C VAL A 143 -11.59 7.09 -0.24
N PHE A 144 -11.23 8.02 -1.11
CA PHE A 144 -10.24 9.06 -0.81
C PHE A 144 -10.97 10.34 -0.41
N SER A 145 -10.77 10.80 0.82
CA SER A 145 -11.21 12.13 1.27
C SER A 145 -10.05 13.11 1.11
N GLY A 146 -10.29 14.19 0.37
CA GLY A 146 -9.34 15.31 0.22
C GLY A 146 -9.18 16.14 1.47
#